data_AF-A0A084ZDM7-F1
#
_entry.id   AF-A0A084ZDM7-F1
#
_cell.length_a   1.000
_cell.length_b   1.000
_cell.length_c   1.000
_cell.angle_alpha   90.00
_cell.angle_beta   90.00
_cell.angle_gamma   90.00
#
_symmetry.space_group_name_H-M   'P 1'
#
loop_
_entity.id
_entity.type
_entity.pdbx_description
1 polymer ?
#
loop_
_entity_poly.entity_id
_entity_poly.type
_entity_poly.pdbx_seq_one_letter_code
_entity_poly.pdbx_strand_id
1 'polypeptide(L)'
;MTEAKNTMTIGADGEVMHSLHGGNSGTLTVTLLKTSPVNKKLSLMYNAQRLSSATWGNNVIVVRNKASGDFFTARSCAFQKQPDWNNPKVAGTVAWVFDCGKVDGLLGEF
;
A
#
# COMPACT_ATOMS: atom_id res chain seq x y z
N MET A 1 8.50 3.19 0.42
CA MET A 1 9.56 3.90 -0.32
C MET A 1 10.62 2.89 -0.65
N THR A 2 10.72 2.51 -1.91
CA THR A 2 11.69 1.52 -2.41
C THR A 2 13.08 2.11 -2.65
N GLU A 3 13.22 3.44 -2.63
CA GLU A 3 14.47 4.16 -2.87
C GLU A 3 14.54 5.48 -2.08
N ALA A 4 15.76 6.01 -1.92
CA ALA A 4 15.98 7.34 -1.37
C ALA A 4 15.47 8.41 -2.35
N LYS A 5 15.03 9.57 -1.85
CA LYS A 5 14.44 10.61 -2.70
C LYS A 5 15.44 11.50 -3.42
N ASN A 6 16.68 11.53 -2.98
CA ASN A 6 17.66 12.46 -3.49
C ASN A 6 19.01 11.76 -3.64
N THR A 7 19.70 12.02 -4.75
CA THR A 7 21.14 11.81 -4.87
C THR A 7 21.81 13.16 -4.91
N MET A 8 22.74 13.40 -3.97
CA MET A 8 23.56 14.60 -3.91
C MET A 8 24.96 14.28 -4.44
N THR A 9 25.43 15.08 -5.40
CA THR A 9 26.79 15.00 -5.93
C THR A 9 27.52 16.30 -5.65
N ILE A 10 28.73 16.23 -5.11
CA ILE A 10 29.57 17.39 -4.80
C ILE A 10 30.66 17.50 -5.89
N GLY A 11 30.77 18.69 -6.50
CA GLY A 11 31.80 19.02 -7.48
C GLY A 11 33.18 19.22 -6.83
N ALA A 12 34.23 19.22 -7.65
CA ALA A 12 35.59 19.50 -7.17
C ALA A 12 35.76 20.94 -6.65
N ASP A 13 34.87 21.84 -7.07
CA ASP A 13 34.73 23.23 -6.59
C ASP A 13 33.90 23.34 -5.29
N GLY A 14 33.30 22.25 -4.81
CA GLY A 14 32.46 22.21 -3.62
C GLY A 14 30.98 22.50 -3.87
N GLU A 15 30.58 22.80 -5.11
CA GLU A 15 29.18 23.04 -5.46
C GLU A 15 28.37 21.74 -5.47
N VAL A 16 27.05 21.85 -5.26
CA VAL A 16 26.16 20.68 -5.11
C VAL A 16 25.16 20.56 -6.24
N MET A 17 24.96 19.32 -6.71
CA MET A 17 23.89 18.94 -7.62
C MET A 17 22.96 17.95 -6.91
N HIS A 18 21.64 18.18 -7.02
CA HIS A 18 20.61 17.28 -6.53
C HIS A 18 19.85 16.61 -7.68
N SER A 19 19.60 15.31 -7.55
CA SER A 19 18.73 14.56 -8.46
C SER A 19 17.57 13.95 -7.67
N LEU A 20 16.35 14.37 -8.01
CA LEU A 20 15.12 13.87 -7.39
C LEU A 20 14.70 12.53 -7.99
N HIS A 21 14.52 11.53 -7.13
CA HIS A 21 13.95 10.24 -7.51
C HIS A 21 12.43 10.26 -7.44
N GLY A 22 11.77 9.92 -8.55
CA GLY A 22 10.31 10.00 -8.68
C GLY A 22 9.55 8.86 -7.99
N GLY A 23 10.21 7.79 -7.56
CA GLY A 23 9.57 6.59 -7.02
C GLY A 23 8.78 6.86 -5.74
N ASN A 24 7.47 6.59 -5.79
CA ASN A 24 6.54 6.65 -4.65
C ASN A 24 5.85 5.30 -4.43
N SER A 25 6.44 4.20 -4.90
CA SER A 25 5.88 2.87 -4.69
C SER A 25 6.07 2.39 -3.25
N GLY A 26 5.25 1.44 -2.87
CA GLY A 26 5.29 0.86 -1.54
C GLY A 26 4.36 -0.34 -1.40
N THR A 27 4.23 -0.80 -0.17
CA THR A 27 3.37 -1.94 0.18
C THR A 27 2.35 -1.47 1.20
N LEU A 28 1.09 -1.84 1.01
CA LEU A 28 0.01 -1.57 1.96
C LEU A 28 -0.50 -2.90 2.50
N THR A 29 -0.54 -3.04 3.82
CA THR A 29 -1.06 -4.25 4.48
C THR A 29 -2.34 -3.93 5.24
N VAL A 30 -3.42 -4.63 4.93
CA VAL A 30 -4.71 -4.54 5.64
C VAL A 30 -4.87 -5.79 6.51
N THR A 31 -4.77 -5.60 7.83
CA THR A 31 -4.95 -6.68 8.81
C THR A 31 -6.35 -6.62 9.41
N LEU A 32 -7.10 -7.71 9.29
CA LEU A 32 -8.50 -7.82 9.74
C LEU A 32 -8.69 -9.07 10.58
N LEU A 33 -9.69 -9.08 11.47
CA LEU A 33 -10.16 -10.32 12.08
C LEU A 33 -10.65 -11.29 10.99
N LYS A 34 -10.38 -12.59 11.13
CA LYS A 34 -10.77 -13.61 10.15
C LYS A 34 -12.27 -13.57 9.79
N THR A 35 -13.12 -13.31 10.77
CA THR A 35 -14.59 -13.25 10.63
C THR A 35 -15.11 -11.91 10.13
N SER A 36 -14.22 -10.92 9.87
CA SER A 36 -14.64 -9.60 9.44
C SER A 36 -15.41 -9.67 8.10
N PRO A 37 -16.55 -8.97 7.97
CA PRO A 37 -17.26 -8.88 6.69
C PRO A 37 -16.41 -8.19 5.60
N VAL A 38 -15.44 -7.35 5.99
CA VAL A 38 -14.49 -6.72 5.05
C VAL A 38 -13.55 -7.77 4.45
N ASN A 39 -13.17 -8.79 5.23
CA ASN A 39 -12.35 -9.89 4.76
C ASN A 39 -13.05 -10.66 3.63
N LYS A 40 -14.37 -10.90 3.77
CA LYS A 40 -15.19 -11.49 2.69
C LYS A 40 -15.20 -10.61 1.43
N LYS A 41 -15.34 -9.30 1.58
CA LYS A 41 -15.32 -8.36 0.44
C LYS A 41 -13.98 -8.40 -0.30
N LEU A 42 -12.86 -8.39 0.42
CA LEU A 42 -11.53 -8.48 -0.16
C LEU A 42 -11.32 -9.81 -0.90
N SER A 43 -11.81 -10.92 -0.35
CA SER A 43 -11.74 -12.22 -1.03
C SER A 43 -12.55 -12.26 -2.33
N LEU A 44 -13.74 -11.65 -2.36
CA LEU A 44 -14.54 -11.55 -3.58
C LEU A 44 -13.85 -10.67 -4.63
N MET A 45 -13.29 -9.53 -4.20
CA MET A 45 -12.56 -8.61 -5.06
C MET A 45 -11.31 -9.25 -5.67
N TYR A 46 -10.52 -9.98 -4.87
CA TYR A 46 -9.39 -10.78 -5.36
C TYR A 46 -9.84 -11.79 -6.43
N ASN A 47 -10.92 -12.53 -6.15
CA ASN A 47 -11.46 -13.53 -7.08
C ASN A 47 -12.00 -12.91 -8.37
N ALA A 48 -12.57 -11.71 -8.32
CA ALA A 48 -13.02 -11.01 -9.51
C ALA A 48 -11.84 -10.50 -10.35
N GLN A 49 -10.82 -9.95 -9.71
CA GLN A 49 -9.66 -9.38 -10.41
C GLN A 49 -8.74 -10.44 -11.01
N ARG A 50 -8.60 -11.61 -10.37
CA ARG A 50 -7.80 -12.69 -10.97
C ARG A 50 -8.39 -13.27 -12.27
N LEU A 51 -9.67 -12.99 -12.58
CA LEU A 51 -10.30 -13.46 -13.81
C LEU A 51 -9.82 -12.70 -15.05
N SER A 52 -9.25 -11.49 -14.88
CA SER A 52 -8.78 -10.68 -15.99
C SER A 52 -7.56 -9.87 -15.58
N SER A 53 -6.45 -10.06 -16.30
CA SER A 53 -5.25 -9.24 -16.11
C SER A 53 -5.51 -7.74 -16.33
N ALA A 54 -6.53 -7.37 -17.11
CA ALA A 54 -6.89 -5.98 -17.35
C ALA A 54 -7.46 -5.27 -16.10
N THR A 55 -8.02 -6.01 -15.14
CA THR A 55 -8.55 -5.42 -13.89
C THR A 55 -7.58 -5.57 -12.72
N TRP A 56 -6.53 -6.36 -12.88
CA TRP A 56 -5.49 -6.55 -11.87
C TRP A 56 -4.66 -5.29 -11.66
N GLY A 57 -4.34 -4.97 -10.40
CA GLY A 57 -3.44 -3.85 -10.09
C GLY A 57 -4.05 -2.46 -10.24
N ASN A 58 -5.34 -2.34 -10.53
CA ASN A 58 -6.00 -1.04 -10.74
C ASN A 58 -6.71 -0.49 -9.50
N ASN A 59 -6.40 -1.01 -8.32
CA ASN A 59 -7.07 -0.59 -7.09
C ASN A 59 -6.57 0.76 -6.58
N VAL A 60 -7.49 1.53 -6.03
CA VAL A 60 -7.21 2.75 -5.28
C VAL A 60 -7.66 2.52 -3.84
N ILE A 61 -6.72 2.66 -2.90
CA ILE A 61 -6.97 2.47 -1.47
C ILE A 61 -6.71 3.80 -0.78
N VAL A 62 -7.71 4.29 -0.06
CA VAL A 62 -7.63 5.52 0.71
C VAL A 62 -7.71 5.18 2.19
N VAL A 63 -6.71 5.61 2.94
CA VAL A 63 -6.64 5.45 4.40
C VAL A 63 -6.76 6.84 5.01
N ARG A 64 -7.75 7.02 5.89
CA ARG A 64 -7.96 8.28 6.61
C ARG A 64 -8.01 8.03 8.11
N ASN A 65 -7.19 8.75 8.86
CA ASN A 65 -7.35 8.87 10.30
C ASN A 65 -8.25 10.08 10.59
N LYS A 66 -9.43 9.85 11.16
CA LYS A 66 -10.38 10.94 11.44
C LYS A 66 -9.96 11.80 12.63
N ALA A 67 -9.14 11.28 13.54
CA ALA A 67 -8.75 12.01 14.75
C ALA A 67 -7.66 13.04 14.47
N SER A 68 -6.62 12.66 13.73
CA SER A 68 -5.52 13.56 13.35
C SER A 68 -5.73 14.25 11.99
N GLY A 69 -6.64 13.74 11.15
CA GLY A 69 -6.79 14.23 9.78
C GLY A 69 -5.81 13.61 8.77
N ASP A 70 -4.97 12.65 9.17
CA ASP A 70 -4.03 12.00 8.25
C ASP A 70 -4.76 11.36 7.06
N PHE A 71 -4.18 11.52 5.88
CA PHE A 71 -4.77 11.05 4.63
C PHE A 71 -3.71 10.44 3.72
N PHE A 72 -3.85 9.15 3.44
CA PHE A 72 -2.99 8.42 2.51
C PHE A 72 -3.82 7.86 1.36
N THR A 73 -3.33 8.02 0.14
CA THR A 73 -3.92 7.47 -1.07
C THR A 73 -2.89 6.62 -1.80
N ALA A 74 -3.15 5.32 -1.87
CA ALA A 74 -2.41 4.38 -2.68
C ALA A 74 -3.16 4.12 -3.99
N ARG A 75 -2.46 4.18 -5.12
CA ARG A 75 -2.97 3.95 -6.47
C ARG A 75 -2.18 2.85 -7.16
N SER A 76 -2.81 2.26 -8.17
CA SER A 76 -2.27 1.11 -8.90
C SER A 76 -1.90 -0.02 -7.95
N CYS A 77 -2.84 -0.39 -7.06
CA CYS A 77 -2.61 -1.39 -6.04
C CYS A 77 -3.01 -2.79 -6.54
N ALA A 78 -2.09 -3.73 -6.52
CA ALA A 78 -2.32 -5.13 -6.83
C ALA A 78 -2.32 -5.96 -5.55
N PHE A 79 -3.18 -6.98 -5.47
CA PHE A 79 -3.01 -8.00 -4.43
C PHE A 79 -1.71 -8.77 -4.68
N GLN A 80 -0.97 -9.14 -3.63
CA GLN A 80 0.16 -10.07 -3.79
C GLN A 80 -0.31 -11.51 -3.93
N LYS A 81 -1.12 -11.97 -2.97
CA LYS A 81 -1.68 -13.31 -2.91
C LYS A 81 -2.97 -13.33 -2.09
N GLN A 82 -3.68 -14.45 -2.15
CA GLN A 82 -4.68 -14.75 -1.13
C GLN A 82 -3.98 -14.99 0.22
N PRO A 83 -4.55 -14.51 1.35
CA PRO A 83 -3.95 -14.73 2.66
C PRO A 83 -3.88 -16.21 3.03
N ASP A 84 -2.90 -16.56 3.86
CA ASP A 84 -2.78 -17.91 4.39
C ASP A 84 -3.89 -18.16 5.43
N TRP A 85 -4.83 -19.05 5.10
CA TRP A 85 -5.95 -19.35 5.97
C TRP A 85 -5.56 -20.35 7.04
N ASN A 86 -5.62 -19.93 8.30
CA ASN A 86 -5.50 -20.84 9.45
C ASN A 86 -6.81 -20.90 10.26
N ASN A 87 -7.13 -22.05 10.85
CA ASN A 87 -8.29 -22.27 11.73
C ASN A 87 -7.84 -22.60 13.18
N PRO A 88 -7.17 -21.66 13.86
CA PRO A 88 -6.73 -21.88 15.25
C PRO A 88 -7.92 -21.94 16.23
N LYS A 89 -7.67 -22.50 17.43
CA LYS A 89 -8.64 -22.56 18.53
C LYS A 89 -9.16 -21.18 18.96
N VAL A 90 -8.35 -20.14 18.82
CA VAL A 90 -8.71 -18.73 19.11
C VAL A 90 -8.68 -17.95 17.82
N ALA A 91 -9.73 -17.15 17.55
CA ALA A 91 -9.83 -16.37 16.31
C ALA A 91 -8.63 -15.42 16.15
N GLY A 92 -7.93 -15.56 15.02
CA GLY A 92 -6.80 -14.71 14.66
C GLY A 92 -7.14 -13.61 13.66
N THR A 93 -6.11 -12.88 13.26
CA THR A 93 -6.15 -11.91 12.17
C THR A 93 -5.65 -12.49 10.86
N VAL A 94 -5.97 -11.82 9.76
CA VAL A 94 -5.63 -12.16 8.39
C VAL A 94 -5.10 -10.89 7.74
N ALA A 95 -3.95 -11.00 7.06
CA ALA A 95 -3.30 -9.88 6.39
C ALA A 95 -3.47 -9.98 4.87
N TRP A 96 -4.04 -8.92 4.28
CA TRP A 96 -4.06 -8.70 2.84
C TRP A 96 -2.96 -7.72 2.47
N VAL A 97 -2.01 -8.18 1.65
CA VAL A 97 -0.87 -7.37 1.23
C VAL A 97 -1.09 -6.89 -0.20
N PHE A 98 -0.86 -5.60 -0.41
CA PHE A 98 -0.97 -4.93 -1.70
C PHE A 98 0.35 -4.31 -2.11
N ASP A 99 0.75 -4.53 -3.35
CA ASP A 99 1.82 -3.78 -4.00
C ASP A 99 1.24 -2.53 -4.65
N CYS A 100 1.73 -1.37 -4.25
CA CYS A 100 1.21 -0.08 -4.67
C CYS A 100 2.22 0.60 -5.61
N GLY A 101 1.78 0.94 -6.82
CA GLY A 101 2.61 1.69 -7.77
C GLY A 101 2.91 3.12 -7.32
N LYS A 102 1.96 3.77 -6.64
CA LYS A 102 2.16 5.12 -6.08
C LYS A 102 1.36 5.32 -4.80
N VAL A 103 2.02 5.82 -3.77
CA VAL A 103 1.42 6.19 -2.48
C VAL A 103 1.74 7.66 -2.21
N ASP A 104 0.70 8.45 -2.02
CA ASP A 104 0.82 9.84 -1.56
C ASP A 104 0.18 9.95 -0.18
N GLY A 105 0.80 10.72 0.71
CA GLY A 105 0.35 10.90 2.08
C GLY A 105 0.45 12.35 2.51
N LEU A 106 -0.54 12.79 3.27
CA LEU A 106 -0.54 14.06 3.98
C LEU A 106 -0.84 13.77 5.46
N LEU A 107 0.05 14.22 6.33
CA LEU A 107 -0.20 14.19 7.76
C LEU A 107 -1.13 15.35 8.12
N GLY A 108 -2.03 15.10 9.07
CA GLY A 108 -2.80 16.15 9.70
C GLY A 108 -2.15 16.63 11.00
N GLU A 109 -2.90 17.41 11.76
CA GLU A 109 -2.47 18.04 13.01
C GLU A 109 -3.57 17.82 14.07
N PHE A 110 -3.20 17.95 15.35
CA PHE A 110 -4.11 17.80 16.49
C PHE A 110 -4.53 19.15 17.06
#